data_AF-A0A7S3I893-F1
#
_entry.id   AF-A0A7S3I893-F1
#
_cell.length_a   1.000
_cell.length_b   1.000
_cell.length_c   1.000
_cell.angle_alpha   90.00
_cell.angle_beta   90.00
_cell.angle_gamma   90.00
#
_symmetry.space_group_name_H-M   'P 1'
#
loop_
_entity.id
_entity.type
_entity.pdbx_description
1 polymer ?
#
loop_
_entity_poly.entity_id
_entity_poly.type
_entity_poly.pdbx_seq_one_letter_code
_entity_poly.pdbx_strand_id
1 'polypeptide(L)'
;KIISGIVKPRPMVRLLLKLSKFEHLLKELVTQIVKKKSKMWSKDKEQIEYDLTEVSEFFAGNRDWGGEYEDQYLAEWCSDIVTAVQEFEYKNTTKVGRKIQKMVEALEDLQLQHNIVEENALIQDKVQRTINNLMHMIRIMGIKKQFLEQMRIISDFSFAWIAMERYLPILRTVISDDANTVLMLRTVFLKMSTIMDTPLLHISNAESSDF
;
A
#
# COMPACT_ATOMS: atom_id res chain seq x y z
N LYS A 1 -7.39 12.80 -41.00
CA LYS A 1 -6.41 12.05 -41.85
C LYS A 1 -4.96 12.10 -41.33
N ILE A 2 -4.61 12.93 -40.33
CA ILE A 2 -3.22 13.07 -39.85
C ILE A 2 -2.79 11.89 -38.92
N ILE A 3 -3.73 11.27 -38.19
CA ILE A 3 -3.40 10.23 -37.20
C ILE A 3 -3.21 8.83 -37.84
N SER A 4 -3.81 8.58 -39.01
CA SER A 4 -3.81 7.26 -39.64
C SER A 4 -2.46 6.83 -40.25
N GLY A 5 -1.53 7.76 -40.44
CA GLY A 5 -0.18 7.46 -40.95
C GLY A 5 0.85 7.19 -39.85
N ILE A 6 0.59 7.65 -38.61
CA ILE A 6 1.57 7.63 -37.52
C ILE A 6 1.37 6.41 -36.60
N VAL A 7 0.12 5.95 -36.43
CA VAL A 7 -0.20 4.90 -35.46
C VAL A 7 -0.67 3.63 -36.18
N LYS A 8 0.17 2.59 -36.12
CA LYS A 8 -0.21 1.26 -36.59
C LYS A 8 -1.32 0.69 -35.68
N PRO A 9 -2.47 0.25 -36.21
CA PRO A 9 -3.61 -0.16 -35.40
C PRO A 9 -3.36 -1.38 -34.51
N ARG A 10 -2.58 -2.36 -35.01
CA ARG A 10 -2.24 -3.60 -34.26
C ARG A 10 -1.40 -3.33 -32.99
N PRO A 11 -0.27 -2.60 -33.07
CA PRO A 11 0.49 -2.20 -31.87
C PRO A 11 -0.32 -1.39 -30.87
N MET A 12 -1.19 -0.49 -31.34
CA MET A 12 -2.05 0.32 -30.47
C MET A 12 -3.04 -0.55 -29.68
N VAL A 13 -3.68 -1.51 -30.33
CA VAL A 13 -4.57 -2.48 -29.67
C VAL A 13 -3.81 -3.32 -28.64
N ARG A 14 -2.60 -3.81 -28.97
CA ARG A 14 -1.76 -4.55 -28.01
C ARG A 14 -1.35 -3.71 -26.80
N LEU A 15 -1.02 -2.43 -27.01
CA LEU A 15 -0.71 -1.50 -25.93
C LEU A 15 -1.92 -1.33 -25.02
N LEU A 16 -3.10 -1.14 -25.60
CA LEU A 16 -4.35 -0.96 -24.86
C LEU A 16 -4.70 -2.16 -23.98
N LEU A 17 -4.52 -3.37 -24.52
CA LEU A 17 -4.72 -4.63 -23.80
C LEU A 17 -3.73 -4.77 -22.63
N LYS A 18 -2.44 -4.49 -22.85
CA LYS A 18 -1.43 -4.52 -21.79
C LYS A 18 -1.68 -3.46 -20.72
N LEU A 19 -2.05 -2.26 -21.12
CA LEU A 19 -2.35 -1.15 -20.23
C LEU A 19 -3.57 -1.47 -19.36
N SER A 20 -4.65 -1.97 -19.97
CA SER A 20 -5.84 -2.42 -19.24
C SER A 20 -5.55 -3.49 -18.20
N LYS A 21 -4.70 -4.48 -18.55
CA LYS A 21 -4.26 -5.52 -17.60
C LYS A 21 -3.45 -4.92 -16.46
N PHE A 22 -2.49 -4.05 -16.76
CA PHE A 22 -1.67 -3.39 -15.74
C PHE A 22 -2.52 -2.58 -14.75
N GLU A 23 -3.45 -1.77 -15.26
CA GLU A 23 -4.34 -0.98 -14.44
C GLU A 23 -5.26 -1.86 -13.57
N HIS A 24 -5.77 -2.96 -14.11
CA HIS A 24 -6.58 -3.90 -13.33
C HIS A 24 -5.78 -4.49 -12.17
N LEU A 25 -4.55 -4.96 -12.44
CA LEU A 25 -3.65 -5.50 -11.40
C LEU A 25 -3.30 -4.45 -10.35
N LEU A 26 -2.97 -3.22 -10.79
CA LEU A 26 -2.66 -2.13 -9.87
C LEU A 26 -3.87 -1.79 -8.99
N LYS A 27 -5.08 -1.74 -9.56
CA LYS A 27 -6.32 -1.50 -8.80
C LYS A 27 -6.57 -2.61 -7.78
N GLU A 28 -6.35 -3.86 -8.16
CA GLU A 28 -6.50 -4.99 -7.26
C GLU A 28 -5.49 -4.93 -6.10
N LEU A 29 -4.22 -4.68 -6.40
CA LEU A 29 -3.17 -4.56 -5.39
C LEU A 29 -3.47 -3.44 -4.39
N VAL A 30 -3.83 -2.25 -4.89
CA VAL A 30 -4.19 -1.11 -4.02
C VAL A 30 -5.43 -1.42 -3.20
N THR A 31 -6.43 -2.08 -3.79
CA THR A 31 -7.65 -2.49 -3.07
C THR A 31 -7.31 -3.48 -1.96
N GLN A 32 -6.45 -4.46 -2.21
CA GLN A 32 -6.00 -5.40 -1.19
C GLN A 32 -5.24 -4.70 -0.07
N ILE A 33 -4.36 -3.76 -0.41
CA ILE A 33 -3.62 -2.95 0.57
C ILE A 33 -4.60 -2.14 1.44
N VAL A 34 -5.58 -1.46 0.83
CA VAL A 34 -6.57 -0.67 1.57
C VAL A 34 -7.44 -1.55 2.49
N LYS A 35 -7.80 -2.76 2.06
CA LYS A 35 -8.54 -3.73 2.88
C LYS A 35 -7.69 -4.26 4.04
N LYS A 36 -6.41 -4.54 3.80
CA LYS A 36 -5.50 -5.13 4.79
C LYS A 36 -4.85 -4.09 5.71
N LYS A 37 -4.90 -2.80 5.38
CA LYS A 37 -4.28 -1.68 6.11
C LYS A 37 -4.52 -1.70 7.63
N SER A 38 -5.76 -1.91 8.08
CA SER A 38 -6.07 -1.99 9.52
C SER A 38 -5.42 -3.20 10.19
N LYS A 39 -5.39 -4.35 9.50
CA LYS A 39 -4.79 -5.58 10.03
C LYS A 39 -3.27 -5.50 10.05
N MET A 40 -2.67 -4.91 9.03
CA MET A 40 -1.23 -4.67 8.96
C MET A 40 -0.79 -3.73 10.08
N TRP A 41 -1.53 -2.63 10.29
CA TRP A 41 -1.30 -1.71 11.41
C TRP A 41 -1.32 -2.40 12.77
N SER A 42 -2.36 -3.19 13.06
CA SER A 42 -2.46 -3.90 14.34
C SER A 42 -1.31 -4.90 14.54
N LYS A 43 -0.93 -5.61 13.47
CA LYS A 43 0.19 -6.56 13.51
C LYS A 43 1.53 -5.86 13.77
N ASP A 44 1.79 -4.76 13.08
CA ASP A 44 3.04 -4.00 13.24
C ASP A 44 3.13 -3.43 14.66
N LYS A 45 2.02 -2.91 15.18
CA LYS A 45 1.91 -2.41 16.55
C LYS A 45 2.19 -3.51 17.59
N GLU A 46 1.54 -4.66 17.46
CA GLU A 46 1.75 -5.83 18.34
C GLU A 46 3.20 -6.31 18.32
N GLN A 47 3.83 -6.35 17.14
CA GLN A 47 5.23 -6.74 17.00
C GLN A 47 6.19 -5.73 17.65
N ILE A 48 5.92 -4.42 17.49
CA ILE A 48 6.72 -3.37 18.14
C ILE A 48 6.61 -3.45 19.66
N GLU A 49 5.39 -3.62 20.17
CA GLU A 49 5.15 -3.77 21.62
C GLU A 49 5.89 -4.99 22.16
N TYR A 50 5.84 -6.12 21.45
CA TYR A 50 6.58 -7.32 21.81
C TYR A 50 8.10 -7.08 21.80
N ASP A 51 8.66 -6.62 20.68
CA ASP A 51 10.11 -6.45 20.51
C ASP A 51 10.69 -5.46 21.53
N LEU A 52 10.00 -4.33 21.78
CA LEU A 52 10.45 -3.32 22.74
C LEU A 52 10.27 -3.73 24.21
N THR A 53 9.23 -4.51 24.54
CA THR A 53 9.09 -5.06 25.90
C THR A 53 10.22 -6.01 26.20
N GLU A 54 10.59 -6.88 25.24
CA GLU A 54 11.72 -7.79 25.43
C GLU A 54 13.06 -7.05 25.55
N VAL A 55 13.25 -5.96 24.79
CA VAL A 55 14.45 -5.10 24.91
C VAL A 55 14.47 -4.35 26.25
N SER A 56 13.33 -3.85 26.74
CA SER A 56 13.22 -3.22 28.06
C SER A 56 13.56 -4.21 29.18
N GLU A 57 13.04 -5.44 29.12
CA GLU A 57 13.34 -6.49 30.11
C GLU A 57 14.81 -6.93 30.12
N PHE A 58 15.48 -6.88 28.97
CA PHE A 58 16.93 -7.12 28.88
C PHE A 58 17.71 -6.04 29.64
N PHE A 59 17.44 -4.76 29.37
CA PHE A 59 18.11 -3.65 30.06
C PHE A 59 17.78 -3.56 31.55
N ALA A 60 16.63 -4.11 31.97
CA ALA A 60 16.23 -4.22 33.38
C ALA A 60 16.90 -5.39 34.14
N GLY A 61 17.76 -6.19 33.49
CA GLY A 61 18.43 -7.34 34.11
C GLY A 61 17.52 -8.58 34.27
N ASN A 62 16.28 -8.54 33.76
CA ASN A 62 15.32 -9.65 33.88
C ASN A 62 15.47 -10.71 32.79
N ARG A 63 16.32 -10.49 31.78
CA ARG A 63 16.63 -11.44 30.71
C ARG A 63 18.12 -11.51 30.44
N ASP A 64 18.66 -12.71 30.44
CA ASP A 64 20.06 -12.95 30.10
C ASP A 64 20.17 -13.33 28.62
N TRP A 65 20.61 -12.37 27.80
CA TRP A 65 20.95 -12.59 26.39
C TRP A 65 22.45 -12.55 26.14
N GLY A 66 23.25 -12.97 27.12
CA GLY A 66 24.71 -13.12 26.97
C GLY A 66 25.49 -11.89 27.40
N GLY A 67 25.17 -11.32 28.56
CA GLY A 67 25.92 -10.24 29.19
C GLY A 67 25.14 -9.59 30.32
N GLU A 68 25.80 -9.33 31.46
CA GLU A 68 25.25 -8.53 32.57
C GLU A 68 25.33 -7.04 32.18
N TYR A 69 24.38 -6.57 31.38
CA TYR A 69 24.24 -5.16 31.06
C TYR A 69 22.91 -4.63 31.59
N GLU A 70 22.98 -4.00 32.77
CA GLU A 70 21.84 -3.35 33.42
C GLU A 70 21.91 -1.84 33.19
N ASP A 71 20.91 -1.31 32.52
CA ASP A 71 20.70 0.13 32.38
C ASP A 71 19.22 0.44 32.62
N GLN A 72 18.94 0.90 33.85
CA GLN A 72 17.59 1.24 34.26
C GLN A 72 17.02 2.43 33.45
N TYR A 73 17.87 3.35 32.99
CA TYR A 73 17.43 4.48 32.16
C TYR A 73 16.94 4.00 30.78
N LEU A 74 17.68 3.09 30.15
CA LEU A 74 17.27 2.49 28.87
C LEU A 74 16.04 1.59 29.00
N ALA A 75 15.90 0.88 30.13
CA ALA A 75 14.72 0.07 30.42
C ALA A 75 13.45 0.94 30.53
N GLU A 76 13.51 2.03 31.30
CA GLU A 76 12.43 3.00 31.46
C GLU A 76 12.10 3.69 30.13
N TRP A 77 13.12 4.11 29.37
CA TRP A 77 12.94 4.71 28.06
C TRP A 77 12.25 3.78 27.04
N CYS A 78 12.64 2.51 26.99
CA CYS A 78 11.97 1.53 26.12
C CYS A 78 10.50 1.34 26.52
N SER A 79 10.21 1.31 27.83
CA SER A 79 8.84 1.22 28.36
C SER A 79 7.99 2.46 28.00
N ASP A 80 8.59 3.65 28.03
CA ASP A 80 7.94 4.89 27.59
C ASP A 80 7.58 4.84 26.09
N ILE A 81 8.45 4.26 25.25
CA ILE A 81 8.15 4.06 23.83
C ILE A 81 7.01 3.07 23.63
N VAL A 82 6.98 1.96 24.36
CA VAL A 82 5.86 0.99 24.31
C VAL A 82 4.54 1.68 24.65
N THR A 83 4.50 2.44 25.74
CA THR A 83 3.31 3.20 26.15
C THR A 83 2.90 4.18 25.06
N ALA A 84 3.86 4.89 24.48
CA ALA A 84 3.61 5.86 23.42
C ALA A 84 3.14 5.21 22.11
N VAL A 85 3.55 3.97 21.80
CA VAL A 85 3.06 3.16 20.66
C VAL A 85 1.64 2.66 20.93
N GLN A 86 1.32 2.29 22.17
CA GLN A 86 -0.05 1.90 22.58
C GLN A 86 -1.07 3.02 22.37
N GLU A 87 -0.66 4.29 22.55
CA GLU A 87 -1.50 5.46 22.28
C GLU A 87 -1.73 5.75 20.78
N PHE A 88 -1.03 5.06 19.86
CA PHE A 88 -1.16 5.36 18.44
C PHE A 88 -2.54 5.01 17.89
N GLU A 89 -3.31 6.06 17.60
CA GLU A 89 -4.57 5.97 16.90
C GLU A 89 -4.41 6.16 15.39
N TYR A 90 -4.97 5.22 14.63
CA TYR A 90 -4.97 5.23 13.17
C TYR A 90 -5.61 6.48 12.53
N LYS A 91 -6.51 7.17 13.23
CA LYS A 91 -7.25 8.34 12.70
C LYS A 91 -6.40 9.62 12.66
N ASN A 92 -5.40 9.76 13.53
CA ASN A 92 -4.61 10.99 13.69
C ASN A 92 -3.31 10.95 12.88
N THR A 93 -3.42 10.89 11.56
CA THR A 93 -2.30 10.53 10.67
C THR A 93 -1.08 11.47 10.75
N THR A 94 -1.28 12.78 10.86
CA THR A 94 -0.17 13.75 10.87
C THR A 94 0.58 13.80 12.21
N LYS A 95 -0.14 13.71 13.33
CA LYS A 95 0.48 13.76 14.67
C LYS A 95 1.22 12.48 14.99
N VAL A 96 0.58 11.34 14.71
CA VAL A 96 1.16 10.01 14.92
C VAL A 96 2.36 9.81 14.00
N GLY A 97 2.30 10.24 12.72
CA GLY A 97 3.44 10.15 11.80
C GLY A 97 4.69 10.89 12.29
N ARG A 98 4.54 12.11 12.84
CA ARG A 98 5.66 12.87 13.43
C ARG A 98 6.19 12.21 14.71
N LYS A 99 5.31 11.65 15.55
CA LYS A 99 5.71 10.95 16.79
C LYS A 99 6.50 9.68 16.44
N ILE A 100 6.07 8.93 15.44
CA ILE A 100 6.80 7.76 14.91
C ILE A 100 8.18 8.18 14.37
N GLN A 101 8.26 9.25 13.57
CA GLN A 101 9.54 9.68 13.00
C GLN A 101 10.57 10.06 14.08
N LYS A 102 10.13 10.76 15.13
CA LYS A 102 11.00 11.06 16.29
C LYS A 102 11.48 9.81 17.02
N MET A 103 10.63 8.77 17.12
CA MET A 103 11.03 7.50 17.72
C MET A 103 12.03 6.74 16.85
N VAL A 104 11.87 6.78 15.53
CA VAL A 104 12.84 6.19 14.60
C VAL A 104 14.19 6.86 14.76
N GLU A 105 14.23 8.20 14.74
CA GLU A 105 15.46 8.97 14.96
C GLU A 105 16.11 8.60 16.31
N ALA A 106 15.32 8.51 17.38
CA ALA A 106 15.84 8.16 18.70
C ALA A 106 16.33 6.70 18.82
N LEU A 107 15.70 5.75 18.12
CA LEU A 107 16.14 4.35 18.05
C LEU A 107 17.40 4.18 17.18
N GLU A 108 17.53 4.96 16.11
CA GLU A 108 18.75 5.02 15.28
C GLU A 108 19.92 5.63 16.06
N ASP A 109 19.68 6.70 16.81
CA ASP A 109 20.68 7.30 17.71
C ASP A 109 21.13 6.31 18.80
N LEU A 110 20.20 5.51 19.35
CA LEU A 110 20.50 4.46 20.32
C LEU A 110 21.40 3.36 19.72
N GLN A 111 21.16 2.95 18.47
CA GLN A 111 22.03 1.99 17.78
C GLN A 111 23.45 2.55 17.55
N LEU A 112 23.59 3.86 17.38
CA LEU A 112 24.88 4.52 17.10
C LEU A 112 25.69 4.85 18.36
N GLN A 113 25.02 5.12 19.48
CA GLN A 113 25.68 5.61 20.71
C GLN A 113 26.05 4.49 21.70
N HIS A 114 25.38 3.34 21.65
CA HIS A 114 25.58 2.26 22.62
C HIS A 114 26.29 1.05 22.01
N ASN A 115 27.58 0.88 22.32
CA ASN A 115 28.40 -0.29 21.94
C ASN A 115 27.75 -1.65 22.31
N ILE A 116 26.81 -1.68 23.25
CA ILE A 116 26.09 -2.88 23.70
C ILE A 116 25.18 -3.44 22.59
N VAL A 117 24.63 -2.58 21.73
CA VAL A 117 23.83 -3.03 20.59
C VAL A 117 24.72 -3.65 19.51
N GLU A 118 25.97 -3.23 19.41
CA GLU A 118 26.96 -3.85 18.53
C GLU A 118 27.46 -5.19 19.08
N GLU A 119 27.52 -5.35 20.40
CA GLU A 119 27.94 -6.60 21.05
C GLU A 119 26.84 -7.68 21.02
N ASN A 120 25.55 -7.30 21.04
CA ASN A 120 24.43 -8.25 21.01
C ASN A 120 23.61 -8.15 19.72
N ALA A 121 23.92 -9.04 18.76
CA ALA A 121 23.23 -9.14 17.48
C ALA A 121 21.70 -9.35 17.60
N LEU A 122 21.22 -9.94 18.71
CA LEU A 122 19.78 -10.15 18.93
C LEU A 122 19.05 -8.83 19.24
N ILE A 123 19.69 -7.94 20.01
CA ILE A 123 19.14 -6.61 20.33
C ILE A 123 19.15 -5.75 19.07
N GLN A 124 20.25 -5.78 18.32
CA GLN A 124 20.36 -5.07 17.05
C GLN A 124 19.24 -5.46 16.07
N ASP A 125 19.00 -6.75 15.89
CA ASP A 125 17.95 -7.26 15.01
C ASP A 125 16.55 -6.83 15.49
N LYS A 126 16.28 -6.85 16.80
CA LYS A 126 15.01 -6.39 17.37
C LYS A 126 14.80 -4.88 17.21
N VAL A 127 15.79 -4.05 17.50
CA VAL A 127 15.70 -2.60 17.31
C VAL A 127 15.51 -2.26 15.83
N GLN A 128 16.23 -2.95 14.93
CA GLN A 128 16.08 -2.75 13.50
C GLN A 128 14.70 -3.19 12.99
N ARG A 129 14.16 -4.30 13.50
CA ARG A 129 12.79 -4.73 13.21
C ARG A 129 11.77 -3.69 13.68
N THR A 130 11.94 -3.12 14.86
CA THR A 130 11.09 -2.04 15.38
C THR A 130 11.12 -0.81 14.47
N ILE A 131 12.30 -0.34 14.05
CA ILE A 131 12.45 0.77 13.10
C ILE A 131 11.73 0.47 11.78
N ASN A 132 11.92 -0.73 11.23
CA ASN A 132 11.29 -1.15 9.98
C ASN A 132 9.76 -1.18 10.10
N ASN A 133 9.22 -1.69 11.23
CA ASN A 133 7.79 -1.74 11.50
C ASN A 133 7.19 -0.33 11.69
N LEU A 134 7.89 0.55 12.42
CA LEU A 134 7.49 1.96 12.58
C LEU A 134 7.44 2.70 11.23
N MET A 135 8.44 2.50 10.38
CA MET A 135 8.47 3.06 9.02
C MET A 135 7.37 2.47 8.13
N HIS A 136 7.08 1.18 8.28
CA HIS A 136 5.99 0.52 7.58
C HIS A 136 4.62 1.08 8.02
N MET A 137 4.44 1.38 9.31
CA MET A 137 3.24 2.06 9.83
C MET A 137 3.04 3.43 9.19
N ILE A 138 4.09 4.25 9.04
CA ILE A 138 4.00 5.55 8.31
C ILE A 138 3.55 5.33 6.86
N ARG A 139 4.15 4.38 6.15
CA ARG A 139 3.80 4.06 4.75
C ARG A 139 2.34 3.63 4.63
N ILE A 140 1.90 2.76 5.55
CA ILE A 140 0.51 2.33 5.63
C ILE A 140 -0.38 3.56 5.79
N MET A 141 -0.16 4.41 6.79
CA MET A 141 -0.96 5.61 7.06
C MET A 141 -1.07 6.53 5.84
N GLY A 142 0.02 6.68 5.08
CA GLY A 142 0.09 7.51 3.87
C GLY A 142 -0.79 7.05 2.71
N ILE A 143 -1.25 5.80 2.68
CA ILE A 143 -2.13 5.28 1.62
C ILE A 143 -3.52 5.91 1.76
N LYS A 144 -3.79 6.94 0.95
CA LYS A 144 -5.08 7.65 0.90
C LYS A 144 -6.09 6.87 0.06
N LYS A 145 -7.33 6.75 0.56
CA LYS A 145 -8.47 6.24 -0.25
C LYS A 145 -8.70 7.06 -1.52
N GLN A 146 -8.32 8.35 -1.51
CA GLN A 146 -8.37 9.24 -2.67
C GLN A 146 -7.58 8.70 -3.88
N PHE A 147 -6.53 7.89 -3.66
CA PHE A 147 -5.78 7.31 -4.77
C PHE A 147 -6.61 6.33 -5.60
N LEU A 148 -7.51 5.55 -4.96
CA LEU A 148 -8.43 4.66 -5.67
C LEU A 148 -9.43 5.45 -6.53
N GLU A 149 -9.87 6.62 -6.03
CA GLU A 149 -10.78 7.49 -6.76
C GLU A 149 -10.08 8.16 -7.96
N GLN A 150 -8.88 8.70 -7.75
CA GLN A 150 -8.07 9.25 -8.84
C GLN A 150 -7.74 8.19 -9.89
N MET A 151 -7.42 6.97 -9.46
CA MET A 151 -7.17 5.86 -10.37
C MET A 151 -8.42 5.54 -11.20
N ARG A 152 -9.62 5.54 -10.58
CA ARG A 152 -10.88 5.35 -11.30
C ARG A 152 -11.06 6.40 -12.40
N ILE A 153 -10.84 7.67 -12.09
CA ILE A 153 -10.97 8.79 -13.04
C ILE A 153 -9.95 8.68 -14.18
N ILE A 154 -8.66 8.45 -13.87
CA ILE A 154 -7.60 8.34 -14.88
C ILE A 154 -7.78 7.09 -15.76
N SER A 155 -8.29 6.01 -15.19
CA SER A 155 -8.53 4.74 -15.89
C SER A 155 -9.77 4.74 -16.79
N ASP A 156 -10.56 5.82 -16.76
CA ASP A 156 -11.83 5.89 -17.47
C ASP A 156 -11.62 5.68 -18.97
N PHE A 157 -12.37 4.72 -19.50
CA PHE A 157 -12.31 4.30 -20.89
C PHE A 157 -13.64 4.55 -21.63
N SER A 158 -14.56 5.28 -21.00
CA SER A 158 -15.90 5.60 -21.51
C SER A 158 -15.90 6.22 -22.90
N PHE A 159 -14.96 7.13 -23.17
CA PHE A 159 -14.84 7.82 -24.46
C PHE A 159 -14.47 6.88 -25.62
N ALA A 160 -13.85 5.73 -25.33
CA ALA A 160 -13.37 4.82 -26.36
C ALA A 160 -14.48 3.92 -26.91
N TRP A 161 -15.70 3.94 -26.34
CA TRP A 161 -16.84 3.17 -26.82
C TRP A 161 -17.11 3.37 -28.32
N ILE A 162 -17.17 4.62 -28.77
CA ILE A 162 -17.40 4.98 -30.18
C ILE A 162 -16.23 4.53 -31.07
N ALA A 163 -15.00 4.58 -30.55
CA ALA A 163 -13.81 4.19 -31.31
C ALA A 163 -13.65 2.66 -31.41
N MET A 164 -14.22 1.89 -30.48
CA MET A 164 -14.01 0.45 -30.34
C MET A 164 -14.65 -0.38 -31.43
N GLU A 165 -15.78 0.04 -32.00
CA GLU A 165 -16.38 -0.61 -33.17
C GLU A 165 -15.36 -0.75 -34.32
N ARG A 166 -14.51 0.26 -34.49
CA ARG A 166 -13.46 0.27 -35.52
C ARG A 166 -12.28 -0.65 -35.22
N TYR A 167 -12.00 -0.94 -33.95
CA TYR A 167 -10.90 -1.80 -33.52
C TYR A 167 -11.31 -3.26 -33.29
N LEU A 168 -12.61 -3.57 -33.25
CA LEU A 168 -13.15 -4.92 -33.07
C LEU A 168 -12.57 -5.97 -34.04
N PRO A 169 -12.48 -5.70 -35.36
CA PRO A 169 -11.91 -6.66 -36.32
C PRO A 169 -10.42 -6.92 -36.04
N ILE A 170 -9.69 -5.87 -35.65
CA ILE A 170 -8.26 -5.97 -35.32
C ILE A 170 -8.08 -6.77 -34.03
N LEU A 171 -8.91 -6.53 -33.02
CA LEU A 171 -8.92 -7.30 -31.78
C LEU A 171 -9.09 -8.79 -32.05
N ARG A 172 -10.07 -9.17 -32.90
CA ARG A 172 -10.29 -10.57 -33.30
C ARG A 172 -9.04 -11.18 -33.91
N THR A 173 -8.38 -10.49 -34.84
CA THR A 173 -7.13 -11.01 -35.43
C THR A 173 -6.00 -11.16 -34.40
N VAL A 174 -5.86 -10.21 -33.47
CA VAL A 174 -4.80 -10.27 -32.44
C VAL A 174 -5.05 -11.42 -31.45
N ILE A 175 -6.31 -11.74 -31.15
CA ILE A 175 -6.68 -12.86 -30.28
C ILE A 175 -6.47 -14.20 -31.00
N SER A 176 -6.81 -14.28 -32.29
CA SER A 176 -6.51 -15.46 -33.11
C SER A 176 -5.01 -15.72 -33.19
N ASP A 177 -4.19 -14.66 -33.22
CA ASP A 177 -2.73 -14.74 -33.30
C ASP A 177 -2.07 -15.08 -31.94
N ASP A 178 -2.68 -14.74 -30.80
CA ASP A 178 -2.12 -14.99 -29.45
C ASP A 178 -3.23 -15.20 -28.40
N ALA A 179 -3.37 -16.46 -27.94
CA ALA A 179 -4.37 -16.87 -26.95
C ALA A 179 -4.18 -16.21 -25.56
N ASN A 180 -2.97 -15.78 -25.19
CA ASN A 180 -2.75 -15.07 -23.91
C ASN A 180 -3.43 -13.69 -23.88
N THR A 181 -3.74 -13.14 -25.05
CA THR A 181 -4.45 -11.87 -25.21
C THR A 181 -5.89 -11.94 -24.68
N VAL A 182 -6.48 -13.13 -24.59
CA VAL A 182 -7.85 -13.34 -24.08
C VAL A 182 -7.99 -12.90 -22.63
N LEU A 183 -6.96 -13.13 -21.80
CA LEU A 183 -6.97 -12.67 -20.40
C LEU A 183 -6.95 -11.14 -20.30
N MET A 184 -6.24 -10.47 -21.23
CA MET A 184 -6.22 -9.01 -21.32
C MET A 184 -7.52 -8.44 -21.89
N LEU A 185 -8.20 -9.21 -22.74
CA LEU A 185 -9.50 -8.82 -23.27
C LEU A 185 -10.56 -8.74 -22.16
N ARG A 186 -10.53 -9.70 -21.21
CA ARG A 186 -11.40 -9.66 -20.03
C ARG A 186 -11.25 -8.35 -19.25
N THR A 187 -10.03 -7.85 -19.06
CA THR A 187 -9.80 -6.59 -18.32
C THR A 187 -10.29 -5.38 -19.10
N VAL A 188 -10.23 -5.41 -20.43
CA VAL A 188 -10.81 -4.35 -21.29
C VAL A 188 -12.33 -4.35 -21.20
N PHE A 189 -12.98 -5.52 -21.24
CA PHE A 189 -14.42 -5.62 -21.05
C PHE A 189 -14.87 -5.18 -19.66
N LEU A 190 -14.12 -5.51 -18.61
CA LEU A 190 -14.40 -5.01 -17.26
C LEU A 190 -14.33 -3.49 -17.18
N LYS A 191 -13.34 -2.86 -17.83
CA LYS A 191 -13.27 -1.41 -17.99
C LYS A 191 -14.43 -0.83 -18.81
N MET A 192 -14.92 -1.56 -19.80
CA MET A 192 -16.11 -1.13 -20.54
C MET A 192 -17.39 -1.27 -19.73
N SER A 193 -17.50 -2.31 -18.91
CA SER A 193 -18.66 -2.47 -18.03
C SER A 193 -18.78 -1.29 -17.07
N THR A 194 -17.65 -0.73 -16.59
CA THR A 194 -17.69 0.46 -15.74
C THR A 194 -18.21 1.72 -16.46
N ILE A 195 -18.25 1.73 -17.80
CA ILE A 195 -18.91 2.77 -18.60
C ILE A 195 -20.42 2.74 -18.36
N MET A 196 -21.00 1.55 -18.15
CA MET A 196 -22.43 1.40 -17.88
C MET A 196 -22.81 1.81 -16.46
N ASP A 197 -21.87 1.86 -15.51
CA ASP A 197 -22.14 2.28 -14.14
C ASP A 197 -22.64 3.74 -14.07
N THR A 198 -22.07 4.64 -14.88
CA THR A 198 -22.48 6.06 -14.90
C THR A 198 -23.91 6.26 -15.42
N PRO A 199 -24.33 5.73 -16.58
CA PRO A 199 -25.72 5.71 -17.01
C PRO A 199 -26.66 5.01 -16.03
N LEU A 200 -26.25 3.89 -15.42
CA LEU A 200 -27.07 3.17 -14.44
C LEU A 200 -27.31 4.01 -13.19
N LEU A 201 -26.31 4.73 -12.70
CA LEU A 201 -26.48 5.71 -11.62
C LEU A 201 -27.42 6.85 -12.03
N HIS A 202 -27.34 7.34 -13.27
CA HIS A 202 -28.26 8.36 -13.77
C HIS A 202 -29.71 7.85 -13.90
N ILE A 203 -29.92 6.60 -14.33
CA ILE A 203 -31.26 5.98 -14.42
C ILE A 203 -31.82 5.73 -13.01
N SER A 204 -31.01 5.18 -12.09
CA SER A 204 -31.41 4.98 -10.70
C SER A 204 -31.75 6.30 -9.98
N ASN A 205 -31.02 7.38 -10.28
CA ASN A 205 -31.29 8.72 -9.74
C ASN A 205 -32.41 9.45 -10.49
N ALA A 206 -32.82 8.98 -11.68
CA ALA A 206 -33.99 9.49 -12.39
C ALA A 206 -35.29 8.87 -11.86
N GLU A 207 -35.22 7.69 -11.25
CA GLU A 207 -36.34 7.04 -10.54
C GLU A 207 -36.49 7.50 -9.08
N SER A 208 -35.48 8.17 -8.49
CA SER A 208 -35.65 8.82 -7.19
C SER A 208 -36.48 10.10 -7.36
N SER A 209 -37.76 10.02 -7.01
CA SER A 209 -38.64 11.17 -6.88
C SER A 209 -38.20 12.03 -5.69
N ASP A 210 -37.36 13.03 -5.94
CA ASP A 210 -37.22 14.21 -5.09
C ASP A 210 -37.21 15.47 -5.97
N PHE A 211 -38.41 15.91 -6.29
CA PHE A 211 -38.82 17.31 -6.43
C PHE A 211 -40.02 17.53 -5.52
#